data_AF-M7N659-F1
#
_entry.id   AF-M7N659-F1
#
_cell.length_a   1.000
_cell.length_b   1.000
_cell.length_c   1.000
_cell.angle_alpha   90.00
_cell.angle_beta   90.00
_cell.angle_gamma   90.00
#
_symmetry.space_group_name_H-M   'P 1'
#
loop_
_entity.id
_entity.type
_entity.pdbx_description
1 polymer ?
#
loop_
_entity_poly.entity_id
_entity_poly.type
_entity_poly.pdbx_seq_one_letter_code
_entity_poly.pdbx_strand_id
1 'polypeptide(L)'
;MAQEREYMVTKNKDTIYGSIKRSFNLFDKENIGFKIEDATGKKTKIEISEVKSLKLFNGADGDSYIVTIYDTWYLKRIVEGEIEVFEMLSTPLFYVSKKGSELEFIDMGMPFARKKAHAQLRAYLKDDPELLEEFDSMQGTEKNILYIIKKYNSLKEYKVN
;
A
#
# COMPACT_ATOMS: atom_id res chain seq x y z
N MET A 1 -1.93 25.41 11.51
CA MET A 1 -1.80 24.34 10.50
C MET A 1 -0.70 23.41 10.97
N ALA A 2 -1.03 22.14 11.27
CA ALA A 2 -0.01 21.18 11.68
C ALA A 2 0.90 20.91 10.48
N GLN A 3 2.21 21.07 10.66
CA GLN A 3 3.18 20.72 9.63
C GLN A 3 3.08 19.22 9.38
N GLU A 4 2.72 18.81 8.17
CA GLU A 4 2.82 17.42 7.75
C GLU A 4 4.30 17.01 7.90
N ARG A 5 4.54 16.03 8.78
CA ARG A 5 5.89 15.54 9.10
C ARG A 5 5.97 14.08 8.72
N GLU A 6 7.10 13.69 8.15
CA GLU A 6 7.44 12.30 7.96
C GLU A 6 7.50 11.60 9.32
N TYR A 7 6.99 10.37 9.37
CA TYR A 7 7.00 9.58 10.58
C TYR A 7 7.02 8.08 10.30
N MET A 8 7.52 7.34 11.27
CA MET A 8 7.47 5.89 11.32
C MET A 8 6.63 5.47 12.51
N VAL A 9 5.78 4.46 12.32
CA VAL A 9 5.09 3.76 13.41
C VAL A 9 5.79 2.43 13.63
N THR A 10 6.22 2.18 14.86
CA THR A 10 6.81 0.88 15.25
C THR A 10 5.72 -0.14 15.53
N LYS A 11 6.06 -1.43 15.53
CA LYS A 11 5.13 -2.49 15.96
C LYS A 11 4.72 -2.36 17.43
N ASN A 12 5.55 -1.73 18.25
CA ASN A 12 5.25 -1.40 19.64
C ASN A 12 4.32 -0.17 19.78
N LYS A 13 3.85 0.39 18.65
CA LYS A 13 2.95 1.55 18.55
C LYS A 13 3.59 2.88 18.93
N ASP A 14 4.91 2.97 18.92
CA ASP A 14 5.62 4.24 19.04
C ASP A 14 5.58 4.96 17.69
N THR A 15 5.40 6.29 17.72
CA THR A 15 5.52 7.14 16.54
C THR A 15 6.81 7.94 16.63
N ILE A 16 7.70 7.75 15.66
CA ILE A 16 8.99 8.44 15.59
C ILE A 16 8.94 9.40 14.41
N TYR A 17 9.13 10.69 14.68
CA TYR A 17 9.18 11.75 13.67
C TYR A 17 10.62 12.02 13.23
N GLY A 18 10.80 12.23 11.93
CA GLY A 18 12.12 12.50 11.35
C GLY A 18 12.08 12.33 9.83
N SER A 19 13.10 12.82 9.13
CA SER A 19 13.12 12.66 7.67
C SER A 19 13.45 11.22 7.29
N ILE A 20 12.62 10.58 6.48
CA ILE A 20 12.74 9.18 6.11
C ILE A 20 13.23 9.07 4.67
N LYS A 21 14.37 8.41 4.48
CA LYS A 21 14.96 8.21 3.15
C LYS A 21 15.25 6.75 2.91
N ARG A 22 15.00 6.30 1.68
CA ARG A 22 15.39 4.96 1.22
C ARG A 22 16.91 4.84 1.30
N SER A 23 17.41 3.78 1.93
CA SER A 23 18.83 3.46 1.91
C SER A 23 19.14 2.87 0.54
N PHE A 24 19.62 3.69 -0.38
CA PHE A 24 19.96 3.24 -1.73
C PHE A 24 21.15 2.28 -1.72
N ASN A 25 20.94 1.11 -2.31
CA ASN A 25 21.98 0.35 -3.00
C ASN A 25 21.52 0.21 -4.46
N LEU A 26 22.24 0.84 -5.40
CA LEU A 26 21.82 0.94 -6.81
C LEU A 26 21.64 -0.42 -7.51
N PHE A 27 22.27 -1.47 -6.95
CA PHE A 27 22.32 -2.81 -7.54
C PHE A 27 21.49 -3.84 -6.78
N ASP A 28 20.80 -3.43 -5.71
CA ASP A 28 20.11 -4.33 -4.82
C ASP A 28 18.65 -3.90 -4.65
N LYS A 29 17.85 -4.24 -5.66
CA LYS A 29 16.40 -4.00 -5.65
C LYS A 29 15.67 -4.91 -4.66
N GLU A 30 16.32 -5.97 -4.20
CA GLU A 30 15.73 -6.97 -3.31
C GLU A 30 15.87 -6.55 -1.84
N ASN A 31 16.99 -5.94 -1.44
CA ASN A 31 17.23 -5.49 -0.07
C ASN A 31 16.91 -4.00 0.12
N ILE A 32 15.62 -3.69 0.01
CA ILE A 32 15.12 -2.34 0.28
C ILE A 32 15.22 -2.04 1.77
N GLY A 33 15.85 -0.92 2.11
CA GLY A 33 15.91 -0.42 3.49
C GLY A 33 15.58 1.07 3.56
N PHE A 34 15.38 1.56 4.79
CA PHE A 34 15.14 2.96 5.08
C PHE A 34 16.06 3.45 6.20
N LYS A 35 16.26 4.77 6.26
CA LYS A 35 16.92 5.48 7.34
C LYS A 35 16.05 6.65 7.77
N ILE A 36 16.03 6.93 9.06
CA ILE A 36 15.38 8.12 9.63
C ILE A 36 16.44 9.07 10.17
N GLU A 37 16.30 10.36 9.84
CA GLU A 37 17.11 11.46 10.35
C GLU A 37 16.27 12.28 11.35
N ASP A 38 16.68 12.32 12.61
CA ASP A 38 15.97 13.06 13.65
C ASP A 38 16.27 14.58 13.60
N ALA A 39 15.66 15.34 14.50
CA ALA A 39 15.83 16.80 14.57
C ALA A 39 17.27 17.25 14.92
N THR A 40 18.11 16.34 15.44
CA THR A 40 19.52 16.61 15.72
C THR A 40 20.43 16.32 14.51
N GLY A 41 19.86 15.80 13.42
CA GLY A 41 20.59 15.33 12.24
C GLY A 41 21.16 13.92 12.39
N LYS A 42 20.86 13.23 13.49
CA LYS A 42 21.33 11.85 13.70
C LYS A 42 20.53 10.91 12.80
N LYS A 43 21.27 10.13 12.00
CA LYS A 43 20.72 9.13 11.08
C LYS A 43 20.76 7.75 11.69
N THR A 44 19.61 7.08 11.72
CA THR A 44 19.46 5.71 12.22
C THR A 44 18.90 4.83 11.12
N LYS A 45 19.47 3.63 10.94
CA LYS A 45 18.90 2.61 10.04
C LYS A 45 17.59 2.12 10.64
N ILE A 46 16.58 2.00 9.80
CA ILE A 46 15.31 1.41 10.18
C ILE A 46 15.42 -0.11 9.99
N GLU A 47 15.22 -0.86 11.07
CA GLU A 47 15.07 -2.31 11.00
C GLU A 47 13.62 -2.66 10.67
N ILE A 48 13.41 -3.29 9.51
CA ILE A 48 12.07 -3.57 8.98
C ILE A 48 11.21 -4.42 9.94
N SER A 49 11.84 -5.30 10.71
CA SER A 49 11.19 -6.14 11.71
C SER A 49 10.58 -5.33 12.86
N GLU A 50 10.98 -4.09 13.07
CA GLU A 50 10.45 -3.20 14.12
C GLU A 50 9.41 -2.22 13.61
N VAL A 51 9.31 -2.06 12.29
CA VAL A 51 8.40 -1.10 11.65
C VAL A 51 7.05 -1.74 11.39
N LYS A 52 6.00 -0.94 11.57
CA LYS A 52 4.64 -1.24 11.11
C LYS A 52 4.29 -0.44 9.86
N SER A 53 4.56 0.86 9.87
CA SER A 53 4.33 1.73 8.70
C SER A 53 5.23 2.96 8.68
N LEU A 54 5.34 3.57 7.51
CA LEU A 54 6.09 4.79 7.23
C LEU A 54 5.17 5.75 6.47
N LYS A 55 5.19 7.03 6.84
CA LYS A 55 4.63 8.14 6.06
C LYS A 55 5.79 9.01 5.59
N LEU A 56 5.96 9.09 4.27
CA LEU A 56 7.04 9.80 3.61
C LEU A 56 6.49 10.99 2.82
N PHE A 57 7.31 12.03 2.68
CA PHE A 57 7.06 13.24 1.90
C PHE A 57 8.29 13.60 1.08
N ASN A 58 8.12 13.91 -0.20
CA ASN A 58 9.23 14.38 -1.06
C ASN A 58 10.50 13.47 -1.07
N GLY A 59 10.33 12.16 -0.92
CA GLY A 59 11.40 11.15 -1.02
C GLY A 59 11.53 10.50 -2.40
N ALA A 60 12.39 9.48 -2.53
CA ALA A 60 12.54 8.70 -3.76
C ALA A 60 11.23 8.00 -4.19
N ASP A 61 10.38 7.69 -3.21
CA ASP A 61 9.08 7.08 -3.42
C ASP A 61 7.95 8.14 -3.54
N GLY A 62 8.28 9.44 -3.48
CA GLY A 62 7.32 10.55 -3.42
C GLY A 62 6.50 10.53 -2.12
N ASP A 63 5.39 11.27 -2.10
CA ASP A 63 4.45 11.26 -0.97
C ASP A 63 3.79 9.88 -0.88
N SER A 64 4.17 9.12 0.13
CA SER A 64 3.85 7.69 0.20
C SER A 64 3.46 7.26 1.60
N TYR A 65 2.55 6.30 1.65
CA TYR A 65 2.30 5.50 2.84
C TYR A 65 2.80 4.08 2.56
N ILE A 66 3.71 3.60 3.40
CA ILE A 66 4.34 2.29 3.26
C ILE A 66 4.03 1.47 4.49
N VAL A 67 3.64 0.21 4.31
CA VAL A 67 3.41 -0.76 5.38
C VAL A 67 4.41 -1.91 5.27
N THR A 68 4.62 -2.63 6.37
CA THR A 68 5.46 -3.82 6.39
C THR A 68 4.63 -5.09 6.55
N ILE A 69 5.03 -6.17 5.88
CA ILE A 69 4.47 -7.52 6.10
C ILE A 69 5.59 -8.56 6.21
N TYR A 70 5.28 -9.66 6.90
CA TYR A 70 6.18 -10.80 7.13
C TYR A 70 7.58 -10.40 7.60
N ASP A 71 7.67 -9.26 8.29
CA ASP A 71 8.90 -8.71 8.88
C ASP A 71 10.03 -8.49 7.86
N THR A 72 9.73 -8.50 6.56
CA THR A 72 10.73 -8.59 5.49
C THR A 72 10.35 -7.78 4.24
N TRP A 73 9.08 -7.44 4.03
CA TRP A 73 8.66 -6.71 2.83
C TRP A 73 8.04 -5.36 3.13
N TYR A 74 8.36 -4.38 2.28
CA TYR A 74 7.77 -3.05 2.24
C TYR A 74 6.75 -2.96 1.12
N LEU A 75 5.56 -2.47 1.46
CA LEU A 75 4.43 -2.33 0.55
C LEU A 75 4.00 -0.87 0.51
N LYS A 76 4.06 -0.25 -0.66
CA LYS A 76 3.58 1.12 -0.88
C LYS A 76 2.09 1.10 -1.22
N ARG A 77 1.31 1.93 -0.54
CA ARG A 77 -0.09 2.15 -0.88
C ARG A 77 -0.18 2.90 -2.21
N ILE A 78 -0.91 2.33 -3.16
CA ILE A 78 -1.15 2.89 -4.50
C ILE A 78 -2.61 3.31 -4.73
N VAL A 79 -3.53 2.79 -3.90
CA VAL A 79 -4.93 3.25 -3.85
C VAL A 79 -5.34 3.37 -2.38
N GLU A 80 -5.91 4.52 -2.04
CA GLU A 80 -6.50 4.83 -0.73
C GLU A 80 -8.03 4.82 -0.83
N GLY A 81 -8.69 4.51 0.27
CA GLY A 81 -10.14 4.50 0.41
C GLY A 81 -10.62 3.32 1.26
N GLU A 82 -11.88 2.93 1.10
CA GLU A 82 -12.45 1.79 1.84
C GLU A 82 -11.78 0.47 1.46
N ILE A 83 -11.45 0.29 0.18
CA ILE A 83 -10.55 -0.76 -0.31
C ILE A 83 -9.20 -0.11 -0.61
N GLU A 84 -8.18 -0.49 0.15
CA GLU A 84 -6.81 -0.04 -0.07
C GLU A 84 -6.05 -1.06 -0.92
N VAL A 85 -5.21 -0.56 -1.83
CA VAL A 85 -4.33 -1.39 -2.66
C VAL A 85 -2.89 -1.01 -2.38
N PHE A 86 -2.07 -2.03 -2.19
CA PHE A 86 -0.65 -1.90 -1.93
C PHE A 86 0.16 -2.68 -2.97
N GLU A 87 1.30 -2.12 -3.35
CA GLU A 87 2.28 -2.73 -4.25
C GLU A 87 3.59 -2.94 -3.48
N MET A 88 4.18 -4.12 -3.62
CA MET A 88 5.47 -4.43 -3.01
C MET A 88 6.58 -3.64 -3.71
N LEU A 89 7.47 -3.01 -2.94
CA LEU A 89 8.48 -2.10 -3.51
C LEU A 89 9.58 -2.80 -4.33
N SER A 90 9.79 -4.10 -4.14
CA SER A 90 10.85 -4.88 -4.82
C SER A 90 10.35 -5.70 -6.00
N THR A 91 9.06 -6.02 -6.07
CA THR A 91 8.46 -6.86 -7.12
C THR A 91 7.02 -6.45 -7.39
N PRO A 92 6.46 -6.67 -8.59
CA PRO A 92 5.08 -6.29 -8.94
C PRO A 92 4.04 -7.25 -8.33
N LEU A 93 4.08 -7.43 -7.01
CA LEU A 93 3.12 -8.18 -6.23
C LEU A 93 2.20 -7.20 -5.50
N PHE A 94 0.91 -7.51 -5.48
CA PHE A 94 -0.10 -6.61 -4.95
C PHE A 94 -0.85 -7.23 -3.79
N TYR A 95 -1.31 -6.37 -2.90
CA TYR A 95 -2.08 -6.72 -1.72
C TYR A 95 -3.25 -5.78 -1.57
N VAL A 96 -4.35 -6.28 -1.00
CA VAL A 96 -5.57 -5.51 -0.76
C VAL A 96 -6.01 -5.62 0.69
N SER A 97 -6.60 -4.55 1.20
CA SER A 97 -7.28 -4.51 2.49
C SER A 97 -8.62 -3.79 2.32
N LYS A 98 -9.66 -4.23 3.03
CA LYS A 98 -10.96 -3.53 3.06
C LYS A 98 -11.30 -3.16 4.48
N LYS A 99 -11.59 -1.87 4.73
CA LYS A 99 -11.94 -1.33 6.06
C LYS A 99 -10.90 -1.67 7.13
N GLY A 100 -9.63 -1.68 6.78
CA GLY A 100 -8.53 -2.01 7.69
C GLY A 100 -8.43 -3.49 8.06
N SER A 101 -9.01 -4.39 7.25
CA SER A 101 -8.76 -5.84 7.34
C SER A 101 -7.27 -6.16 7.17
N GLU A 102 -6.89 -7.39 7.47
CA GLU A 102 -5.55 -7.90 7.11
C GLU A 102 -5.31 -7.78 5.60
N LEU A 103 -4.03 -7.68 5.24
CA LEU A 103 -3.58 -7.58 3.85
C LEU A 103 -3.66 -8.95 3.18
N GLU A 104 -4.48 -9.04 2.14
CA GLU A 104 -4.61 -10.25 1.33
C GLU A 104 -3.83 -10.12 0.02
N PHE A 105 -3.06 -11.14 -0.32
CA PHE A 105 -2.34 -11.19 -1.58
C PHE A 105 -3.30 -11.32 -2.77
N ILE A 106 -3.12 -10.45 -3.76
CA ILE A 106 -3.84 -10.48 -5.03
C ILE A 106 -2.84 -10.42 -6.19
N ASP A 107 -2.79 -11.49 -6.98
CA ASP A 107 -1.86 -11.58 -8.12
C ASP A 107 -2.50 -10.95 -9.37
N MET A 108 -2.30 -9.64 -9.53
CA MET A 108 -2.81 -8.88 -10.68
C MET A 108 -1.80 -8.74 -11.82
N GLY A 109 -0.51 -8.97 -11.55
CA GLY A 109 0.59 -8.75 -12.50
C GLY A 109 0.76 -9.89 -13.50
N MET A 110 0.39 -11.12 -13.13
CA MET A 110 0.63 -12.30 -13.96
C MET A 110 -0.57 -12.64 -14.87
N PRO A 111 -0.38 -12.86 -16.19
CA PRO A 111 -1.48 -13.17 -17.12
C PRO A 111 -2.35 -14.38 -16.72
N PHE A 112 -1.74 -15.40 -16.09
CA PHE A 112 -2.43 -16.61 -15.65
C PHE A 112 -3.21 -16.43 -14.33
N ALA A 113 -2.94 -15.36 -13.58
CA ALA A 113 -3.56 -15.09 -12.30
C ALA A 113 -4.83 -14.24 -12.40
N ARG A 114 -5.10 -13.63 -13.57
CA ARG A 114 -6.24 -12.73 -13.81
C ARG A 114 -7.59 -13.28 -13.33
N LYS A 115 -7.88 -14.56 -13.56
CA LYS A 115 -9.14 -15.19 -13.09
C LYS A 115 -9.22 -15.27 -11.57
N LYS A 116 -8.09 -15.58 -10.91
CA LYS A 116 -8.01 -15.67 -9.46
C LYS A 116 -8.14 -14.29 -8.83
N ALA A 117 -7.39 -13.30 -9.34
CA ALA A 117 -7.49 -11.91 -8.88
C ALA A 117 -8.91 -11.35 -9.06
N HIS A 118 -9.55 -11.64 -10.20
CA HIS A 118 -10.95 -11.28 -10.43
C HIS A 118 -11.87 -11.89 -9.37
N ALA A 119 -11.80 -13.20 -9.16
CA ALA A 119 -12.63 -13.89 -8.16
C ALA A 119 -12.38 -13.41 -6.72
N GLN A 120 -11.13 -13.12 -6.36
CA GLN A 120 -10.79 -12.54 -5.04
C GLN A 120 -11.43 -11.16 -4.87
N LEU A 121 -11.23 -10.25 -5.82
CA LEU A 121 -11.79 -8.90 -5.75
C LEU A 121 -13.33 -8.91 -5.77
N ARG A 122 -13.93 -9.85 -6.49
CA ARG A 122 -15.39 -10.02 -6.53
C ARG A 122 -16.01 -10.10 -5.13
N ALA A 123 -15.33 -10.74 -4.17
CA ALA A 123 -15.78 -10.82 -2.79
C ALA A 123 -15.83 -9.46 -2.08
N TYR A 124 -14.93 -8.54 -2.44
CA TYR A 124 -14.83 -7.20 -1.90
C TYR A 124 -15.93 -6.26 -2.41
N LEU A 125 -16.61 -6.61 -3.51
CA LEU A 125 -17.62 -5.76 -4.16
C LEU A 125 -19.05 -6.26 -3.91
N LYS A 126 -19.24 -7.34 -3.14
CA LYS A 126 -20.56 -7.96 -2.91
C LYS A 126 -21.62 -7.03 -2.32
N ASP A 127 -21.19 -5.96 -1.64
CA ASP A 127 -22.08 -4.95 -1.05
C ASP A 127 -22.44 -3.81 -2.02
N ASP A 128 -22.04 -3.90 -3.29
CA ASP A 128 -22.43 -2.98 -4.36
C ASP A 128 -22.79 -3.77 -5.64
N PRO A 129 -24.05 -4.22 -5.79
CA PRO A 129 -24.46 -5.12 -6.87
C PRO A 129 -24.25 -4.55 -8.29
N GLU A 130 -24.47 -3.25 -8.49
CA GLU A 130 -24.31 -2.60 -9.80
C GLU A 130 -22.83 -2.59 -10.22
N LEU A 131 -21.94 -2.24 -9.29
CA LEU A 131 -20.50 -2.25 -9.56
C LEU A 131 -19.97 -3.67 -9.72
N LEU A 132 -20.54 -4.63 -9.00
CA LEU A 132 -20.21 -6.05 -9.14
C LEU A 132 -20.59 -6.59 -10.53
N GLU A 133 -21.77 -6.23 -11.04
CA GLU A 133 -22.21 -6.63 -12.39
C GLU A 133 -21.28 -6.04 -13.46
N GLU A 134 -20.92 -4.77 -13.34
CA GLU A 134 -19.93 -4.14 -14.22
C GLU A 134 -18.58 -4.87 -14.15
N PHE A 135 -18.10 -5.20 -12.96
CA PHE A 135 -16.84 -5.91 -12.80
C PHE A 135 -16.88 -7.33 -13.39
N ASP A 136 -17.99 -8.05 -13.23
CA ASP A 136 -18.19 -9.39 -13.80
C ASP A 136 -18.14 -9.38 -15.35
N SER A 137 -18.42 -8.23 -15.99
CA SER A 137 -18.27 -8.05 -17.44
C SER A 137 -16.82 -7.78 -17.91
N MET A 138 -15.90 -7.50 -16.97
CA MET A 138 -14.52 -7.12 -17.26
C MET A 138 -13.53 -8.29 -17.14
N GLN A 139 -12.41 -8.22 -17.85
CA GLN A 139 -11.26 -9.08 -17.57
C GLN A 139 -10.56 -8.66 -16.28
N GLY A 140 -10.08 -9.62 -15.48
CA GLY A 140 -9.27 -9.39 -14.26
C GLY A 140 -7.84 -8.89 -14.50
N THR A 141 -7.66 -7.91 -15.38
CA THR A 141 -6.38 -7.23 -15.56
C THR A 141 -6.15 -6.22 -14.43
N GLU A 142 -4.88 -5.94 -14.11
CA GLU A 142 -4.51 -4.89 -13.14
C GLU A 142 -5.24 -3.57 -13.41
N LYS A 143 -5.23 -3.10 -14.67
CA LYS A 143 -5.92 -1.87 -15.09
C LYS A 143 -7.40 -1.87 -14.72
N ASN A 144 -8.13 -2.95 -15.02
CA ASN A 144 -9.57 -3.02 -14.76
C ASN A 144 -9.86 -3.17 -13.26
N ILE A 145 -9.04 -3.93 -12.54
CA ILE A 145 -9.17 -4.07 -11.08
C ILE A 145 -8.95 -2.71 -10.41
N LEU A 146 -7.87 -2.01 -10.73
CA LEU A 146 -7.59 -0.68 -10.17
C LEU A 146 -8.69 0.33 -10.53
N TYR A 147 -9.25 0.24 -11.74
CA TYR A 147 -10.39 1.06 -12.15
C TYR A 147 -11.61 0.82 -11.25
N ILE A 148 -12.01 -0.44 -11.07
CA ILE A 148 -13.19 -0.79 -10.26
C ILE A 148 -12.99 -0.44 -8.79
N ILE A 149 -11.81 -0.66 -8.22
CA ILE A 149 -11.52 -0.29 -6.83
C ILE A 149 -11.63 1.23 -6.64
N LYS A 150 -11.04 2.02 -7.54
CA LYS A 150 -11.14 3.49 -7.47
C LYS A 150 -12.59 3.95 -7.57
N LYS A 151 -13.37 3.35 -8.49
CA LYS A 151 -14.79 3.64 -8.64
C LYS A 151 -15.58 3.30 -7.37
N TYR A 152 -15.33 2.14 -6.76
CA TYR A 152 -15.92 1.74 -5.48
C TYR A 152 -15.63 2.76 -4.38
N ASN A 153 -14.35 3.13 -4.21
CA ASN A 153 -13.93 4.06 -3.15
C ASN A 153 -14.59 5.43 -3.33
N SER A 154 -14.62 5.97 -4.54
CA SER A 154 -15.30 7.24 -4.81
C SER A 154 -16.78 7.18 -4.46
N LEU A 155 -17.50 6.12 -4.84
CA LEU A 155 -18.92 5.95 -4.52
C LEU A 155 -19.19 5.88 -3.01
N LYS A 156 -18.26 5.33 -2.21
CA LYS A 156 -18.39 5.25 -0.75
C LYS A 156 -18.05 6.57 -0.08
N GLU A 157 -17.04 7.30 -0.55
CA GLU A 157 -16.74 8.66 -0.05
C GLU A 157 -17.95 9.61 -0.24
N TYR A 158 -18.65 9.52 -1.36
CA TYR A 158 -19.89 10.29 -1.59
C TYR A 158 -21.06 9.89 -0.68
N LYS A 159 -21.04 8.70 -0.07
CA LYS A 159 -22.10 8.25 0.86
C LYS A 159 -21.82 8.64 2.31
N VAL A 160 -20.60 9.06 2.63
CA VAL A 160 -20.17 9.45 3.98
C VAL A 160 -20.20 10.97 4.18
N ASN A 161 -20.20 11.74 3.08
CA ASN A 161 -20.39 13.20 3.06
C ASN A 161 -21.86 13.58 2.82
#